data_AF-A0AAE0MWD8-F1
#
_entry.id   AF-A0AAE0MWD8-F1
#
_cell.length_a   1.000
_cell.length_b   1.000
_cell.length_c   1.000
_cell.angle_alpha   90.00
_cell.angle_beta   90.00
_cell.angle_gamma   90.00
#
_symmetry.space_group_name_H-M   'P 1'
#
loop_
_entity.id
_entity.type
_entity.pdbx_description
1 polymer ?
#
loop_
_entity_poly.entity_id
_entity_poly.type
_entity_poly.pdbx_seq_one_letter_code
_entity_poly.pdbx_strand_id
1 'polypeptide(L)'
;MAAKKPVNWWLWTKMLLGYAFTPFTPLFHHPLDEHSRKKRDLTCPFLFTQKNSGAAICVGGPAFTYWLTPTDEELFQKYNPELQKRSLERRFERQQEFDDFVTKLKEYSKSDKPIWTVQAEAEEKERQQRASVQKSLALADEVKARKEAMRREAGLPVEK
;
A
#
# COMPACT_ATOMS: atom_id res chain seq x y z
N MET A 1 1.08 32.84 -6.17
CA MET A 1 0.52 32.65 -4.81
C MET A 1 -0.98 32.37 -4.96
N ALA A 2 -1.42 31.13 -4.74
CA ALA A 2 -2.83 30.74 -4.91
C ALA A 2 -3.57 30.84 -3.56
N ALA A 3 -4.66 31.62 -3.53
CA ALA A 3 -5.47 31.82 -2.32
C ALA A 3 -6.21 30.54 -1.93
N LYS A 4 -6.01 30.07 -0.69
CA LYS A 4 -6.75 28.94 -0.12
C LYS A 4 -8.21 29.34 0.08
N LYS A 5 -9.15 28.54 -0.48
CA LYS A 5 -10.59 28.75 -0.33
C LYS A 5 -10.98 28.69 1.16
N PRO A 6 -11.92 29.54 1.64
CA PRO A 6 -12.31 29.54 3.04
C PRO A 6 -13.02 28.24 3.38
N VAL A 7 -12.49 27.50 4.35
CA VAL A 7 -13.11 26.28 4.89
C VAL A 7 -14.40 26.69 5.59
N ASN A 8 -15.54 26.26 5.07
CA ASN A 8 -16.86 26.53 5.64
C ASN A 8 -17.08 25.69 6.90
N TRP A 9 -16.73 26.27 8.05
CA TRP A 9 -16.84 25.67 9.39
C TRP A 9 -18.26 25.21 9.76
N TRP A 10 -19.31 25.82 9.18
CA TRP A 10 -20.70 25.49 9.51
C TRP A 10 -21.14 24.10 9.03
N LEU A 11 -20.55 23.64 7.92
CA LEU A 11 -20.81 22.31 7.37
C LEU A 11 -20.24 21.20 8.26
N TRP A 12 -19.09 21.46 8.89
CA TRP A 12 -18.43 20.50 9.77
C TRP A 12 -19.17 20.31 11.10
N THR A 13 -19.75 21.38 11.64
CA THR A 13 -20.56 21.30 12.88
C THR A 13 -21.84 20.48 12.66
N LYS A 14 -22.49 20.60 11.50
CA LYS A 14 -23.68 19.79 11.16
C LYS A 14 -23.36 18.31 11.01
N MET A 15 -22.19 17.97 10.47
CA MET A 15 -21.79 16.58 10.30
C MET A 15 -21.51 15.88 11.63
N LEU A 16 -20.98 16.61 12.63
CA LEU A 16 -20.65 16.07 13.96
C LEU A 16 -21.89 15.92 14.88
N LEU A 17 -22.88 16.81 14.80
CA LEU A 17 -24.08 16.70 15.65
C LEU A 17 -25.10 15.65 15.17
N GLY A 18 -25.09 15.27 13.90
CA GLY A 18 -26.06 14.32 13.33
C GLY A 18 -25.89 12.86 13.74
N TYR A 19 -24.75 12.47 14.35
CA TYR A 19 -24.41 11.06 14.59
C TYR A 19 -24.74 10.54 16.00
N ALA A 20 -25.40 11.33 16.86
CA ALA A 20 -25.56 11.01 18.28
C ALA A 20 -26.95 10.47 18.70
N PHE A 21 -27.82 10.02 17.78
CA PHE A 21 -29.18 9.60 18.15
C PHE A 21 -29.65 8.29 17.50
N THR A 22 -29.13 7.16 17.97
CA THR A 22 -29.85 5.86 17.96
C THR A 22 -29.47 5.04 19.22
N PRO A 23 -30.38 4.81 20.16
CA PRO A 23 -30.11 3.94 21.31
C PRO A 23 -30.40 2.46 20.95
N PHE A 24 -29.35 1.66 20.84
CA PHE A 24 -29.41 0.20 20.73
C PHE A 24 -29.63 -0.40 22.13
N THR A 25 -30.81 -0.99 22.36
CA THR A 25 -31.15 -1.78 23.55
C THR A 25 -30.36 -3.09 23.61
N PRO A 26 -29.81 -3.50 24.77
CA PRO A 26 -29.50 -4.90 25.02
C PRO A 26 -30.50 -5.48 26.04
N LEU A 27 -31.33 -6.38 25.54
CA LEU A 27 -32.18 -7.29 26.31
C LEU A 27 -31.37 -8.57 26.54
N PHE A 28 -30.73 -8.74 27.70
CA PHE A 28 -30.26 -10.06 28.16
C PHE A 28 -30.21 -10.10 29.68
N HIS A 29 -31.01 -11.00 30.24
CA HIS A 29 -31.25 -11.20 31.67
C HIS A 29 -30.76 -12.61 31.99
N HIS A 30 -29.84 -12.78 32.96
CA HIS A 30 -29.85 -13.87 33.95
C HIS A 30 -28.80 -13.61 35.06
N PRO A 31 -29.00 -14.15 36.28
CA PRO A 31 -28.60 -13.50 37.54
C PRO A 31 -27.55 -14.26 38.38
N LEU A 32 -27.22 -13.62 39.52
CA LEU A 32 -26.50 -14.07 40.72
C LEU A 32 -24.97 -13.88 40.71
N ASP A 33 -24.49 -12.83 41.39
CA ASP A 33 -24.07 -13.00 42.78
C ASP A 33 -23.90 -11.65 43.50
N GLU A 34 -24.54 -11.55 44.66
CA GLU A 34 -24.71 -10.35 45.47
C GLU A 34 -23.70 -10.37 46.62
N HIS A 35 -22.49 -9.84 46.41
CA HIS A 35 -21.63 -9.42 47.51
C HIS A 35 -20.60 -8.39 47.03
N SER A 36 -20.95 -7.10 47.12
CA SER A 36 -20.05 -5.96 47.40
C SER A 36 -20.68 -4.63 46.96
N ARG A 37 -21.81 -4.29 47.58
CA ARG A 37 -22.44 -2.97 47.48
C ARG A 37 -21.72 -2.02 48.46
N LYS A 38 -20.55 -1.49 48.08
CA LYS A 38 -19.91 -0.40 48.85
C LYS A 38 -19.29 0.66 47.93
N LYS A 39 -20.06 1.75 47.78
CA LYS A 39 -19.69 3.10 47.34
C LYS A 39 -19.23 3.26 45.87
N ARG A 40 -20.19 3.12 44.95
CA ARG A 40 -20.22 3.94 43.74
C ARG A 40 -20.98 5.22 44.07
N ASP A 41 -20.31 6.19 44.67
CA ASP A 41 -20.79 7.58 44.77
C ASP A 41 -19.55 8.47 44.89
N LEU A 42 -18.89 8.69 43.76
CA LEU A 42 -18.28 9.96 43.44
C LEU A 42 -18.13 10.02 41.93
N THR A 43 -19.08 10.69 41.31
CA THR A 43 -19.02 11.25 39.97
C THR A 43 -17.67 11.94 39.76
N CYS A 44 -16.73 11.25 39.12
CA CYS A 44 -15.56 11.88 38.50
C CYS A 44 -16.00 12.44 37.15
N PRO A 45 -16.06 13.77 36.94
CA PRO A 45 -16.26 14.37 35.62
C PRO A 45 -14.99 14.27 34.73
N PHE A 46 -14.10 13.31 34.98
CA PHE A 46 -12.79 13.21 34.33
C PHE A 46 -12.77 12.25 33.12
N LEU A 47 -13.81 11.42 32.94
CA LEU A 47 -13.85 10.42 31.87
C LEU A 47 -14.58 10.88 30.60
N PHE A 48 -15.10 12.12 30.54
CA PHE A 48 -15.77 12.64 29.35
C PHE A 48 -14.86 13.50 28.45
N THR A 49 -13.75 14.03 28.97
CA THR A 49 -12.79 14.84 28.19
C THR A 49 -11.76 13.99 27.43
N GLN A 50 -11.63 12.70 27.74
CA GLN A 50 -10.64 11.81 27.12
C GLN A 50 -11.02 11.32 25.71
N LYS A 51 -12.29 11.42 25.29
CA LYS A 51 -12.71 10.95 23.96
C LYS A 51 -12.27 11.88 22.82
N ASN A 52 -12.03 13.17 23.10
CA ASN A 52 -11.70 14.15 22.07
C ASN A 52 -10.19 14.35 21.87
N SER A 53 -9.36 14.02 22.88
CA SER A 53 -7.90 14.11 22.77
C SER A 53 -7.31 13.01 21.88
N GLY A 54 -7.90 11.81 21.86
CA GLY A 54 -7.45 10.71 21.00
C GLY A 54 -7.53 11.05 19.51
N ALA A 55 -8.66 11.62 19.06
CA ALA A 55 -8.82 12.04 17.67
C ALA A 55 -7.87 13.20 17.29
N ALA A 56 -7.62 14.13 18.22
CA ALA A 56 -6.66 15.22 17.99
C ALA A 56 -5.23 14.70 17.83
N ILE A 57 -4.83 13.63 18.54
CA ILE A 57 -3.50 13.02 18.38
C ILE A 57 -3.45 12.17 17.10
N CYS A 58 -4.50 11.40 16.80
CA CYS A 58 -4.56 10.54 15.62
C CYS A 58 -4.63 11.33 14.30
N VAL A 59 -5.28 12.50 14.28
CA VAL A 59 -5.37 13.36 13.09
C VAL A 59 -4.29 14.45 13.12
N GLY A 60 -4.04 15.04 14.29
CA GLY A 60 -3.04 16.08 14.47
C GLY A 60 -1.61 15.57 14.33
N GLY A 61 -1.33 14.30 14.69
CA GLY A 61 -0.03 13.68 14.46
C GLY A 61 0.36 13.67 12.98
N PRO A 62 -0.39 12.96 12.10
CA PRO A 62 -0.11 12.95 10.67
C PRO A 62 -0.19 14.35 10.04
N ALA A 63 -1.17 15.18 10.43
CA ALA A 63 -1.29 16.54 9.88
C ALA A 63 -0.10 17.44 10.25
N PHE A 64 0.44 17.31 11.46
CA PHE A 64 1.62 18.02 11.90
C PHE A 64 2.89 17.52 11.21
N THR A 65 3.00 16.20 11.02
CA THR A 65 4.09 15.61 10.23
C THR A 65 4.07 16.13 8.80
N TYR A 66 2.92 16.14 8.12
CA TYR A 66 2.80 16.69 6.77
C TYR A 66 3.13 18.18 6.68
N TRP A 67 2.91 18.94 7.75
CA TRP A 67 3.26 20.36 7.80
C TRP A 67 4.77 20.60 7.96
N LEU A 68 5.46 19.73 8.69
CA LEU A 68 6.91 19.82 8.92
C LEU A 68 7.73 19.19 7.80
N THR A 69 7.23 18.13 7.18
CA THR A 69 7.95 17.44 6.11
C THR A 69 8.08 18.36 4.90
N PRO A 70 9.30 18.69 4.46
CA PRO A 70 9.50 19.48 3.25
C PRO A 70 8.88 18.75 2.05
N THR A 71 8.34 19.51 1.11
CA THR A 71 7.70 18.93 -0.08
C THR A 71 8.74 18.28 -1.00
N ASP A 72 8.32 17.28 -1.77
CA ASP A 72 9.21 16.54 -2.68
C ASP A 72 9.93 17.46 -3.69
N GLU A 73 9.32 18.58 -4.07
CA GLU A 73 9.92 19.55 -4.99
C GLU A 73 11.02 20.41 -4.34
N GLU A 74 10.87 20.81 -3.07
CA GLU A 74 11.91 21.51 -2.31
C GLU A 74 13.09 20.59 -2.01
N LEU A 75 12.81 19.30 -1.78
CA LEU A 75 13.82 18.26 -1.64
C LEU A 75 14.55 18.02 -2.97
N PHE A 76 13.79 18.03 -4.08
CA PHE A 76 14.34 17.85 -5.43
C PHE A 76 15.31 18.96 -5.82
N GLN A 77 15.00 20.22 -5.48
CA GLN A 77 15.87 21.38 -5.74
C GLN A 77 17.18 21.35 -4.95
N LYS A 78 17.21 20.72 -3.77
CA LYS A 78 18.44 20.54 -2.97
C LYS A 78 19.36 19.42 -3.48
N TYR A 79 18.89 18.53 -4.36
CA TYR A 79 19.73 17.46 -4.91
C TYR A 79 20.72 17.95 -5.97
N ASN A 80 21.83 17.22 -6.10
CA ASN A 80 22.79 17.36 -7.19
C ASN A 80 22.11 17.14 -8.57
N PRO A 81 22.43 17.93 -9.62
CA PRO A 81 21.80 17.83 -10.95
C PRO A 81 21.79 16.43 -11.59
N GLU A 82 22.77 15.56 -11.29
CA GLU A 82 22.78 14.15 -11.75
C GLU A 82 21.62 13.33 -11.15
N LEU A 83 21.37 13.51 -9.85
CA LEU A 83 20.32 12.78 -9.13
C LEU A 83 18.93 13.27 -9.48
N GLN A 84 18.79 14.53 -9.89
CA GLN A 84 17.54 15.09 -10.39
C GLN A 84 17.10 14.38 -11.68
N LYS A 85 18.03 14.17 -12.63
CA LYS A 85 17.75 13.46 -13.89
C LYS A 85 17.35 12.00 -13.64
N ARG A 86 18.12 11.28 -12.83
CA ARG A 86 17.79 9.89 -12.45
C ARG A 86 16.46 9.78 -11.71
N SER A 87 16.13 10.76 -10.86
CA SER A 87 14.86 10.75 -10.14
C SER A 87 13.69 11.03 -11.08
N LEU A 88 13.84 11.90 -12.07
CA LEU A 88 12.84 12.19 -13.11
C LEU A 88 12.54 10.96 -13.97
N GLU A 89 13.58 10.27 -14.45
CA GLU A 89 13.46 9.03 -15.23
C GLU A 89 12.78 7.92 -14.42
N ARG A 90 13.22 7.74 -13.16
CA ARG A 90 12.67 6.71 -12.27
C ARG A 90 11.27 7.02 -11.74
N ARG A 91 10.70 8.23 -11.94
CA ARG A 91 9.34 8.53 -11.46
C ARG A 91 8.31 7.63 -12.12
N PHE A 92 8.44 7.46 -13.44
CA PHE A 92 7.50 6.65 -14.21
C PHE A 92 7.67 5.17 -13.90
N GLU A 93 8.92 4.69 -13.85
CA GLU A 93 9.25 3.32 -13.44
C GLU A 93 8.69 3.01 -12.05
N ARG A 94 8.92 3.88 -11.06
CA ARG A 94 8.42 3.69 -9.69
C ARG A 94 6.90 3.71 -9.60
N GLN A 95 6.22 4.52 -10.42
CA GLN A 95 4.76 4.54 -10.46
C GLN A 95 4.21 3.22 -11.02
N GLN A 96 4.81 2.70 -12.10
CA GLN A 96 4.46 1.39 -12.66
C GLN A 96 4.74 0.27 -11.67
N GLU A 97 5.93 0.25 -11.06
CA GLU A 97 6.28 -0.73 -10.02
C GLU A 97 5.30 -0.72 -8.86
N PHE A 98 4.82 0.46 -8.46
CA PHE A 98 3.82 0.61 -7.40
C PHE A 98 2.45 0.06 -7.82
N ASP A 99 1.99 0.41 -9.02
CA ASP A 99 0.71 -0.05 -9.55
C ASP A 99 0.72 -1.59 -9.74
N ASP A 100 1.82 -2.14 -10.24
CA ASP A 100 2.07 -3.57 -10.38
C ASP A 100 2.09 -4.27 -9.02
N PHE A 101 2.75 -3.67 -8.03
CA PHE A 101 2.80 -4.19 -6.67
C PHE A 101 1.40 -4.25 -6.03
N VAL A 102 0.61 -3.18 -6.15
CA VAL A 102 -0.78 -3.16 -5.65
C VAL A 102 -1.63 -4.19 -6.39
N THR A 103 -1.40 -4.39 -7.68
CA THR A 103 -2.11 -5.40 -8.49
C THR A 103 -1.79 -6.81 -8.00
N LYS A 104 -0.51 -7.15 -7.78
CA LYS A 104 -0.09 -8.42 -7.19
C LYS A 104 -0.66 -8.64 -5.79
N LEU A 105 -0.69 -7.60 -4.95
CA LEU A 105 -1.30 -7.70 -3.61
C LEU A 105 -2.81 -7.99 -3.68
N LYS A 106 -3.53 -7.35 -4.61
CA LYS A 106 -4.95 -7.65 -4.85
C LYS A 106 -5.16 -9.09 -5.30
N GLU A 107 -4.23 -9.65 -6.08
CA GLU A 107 -4.28 -11.05 -6.49
C GLU A 107 -4.00 -12.01 -5.33
N TYR A 108 -2.98 -11.74 -4.51
CA TYR A 108 -2.63 -12.58 -3.36
C TYR A 108 -3.70 -12.55 -2.27
N SER A 109 -4.36 -11.41 -2.08
CA SER A 109 -5.48 -11.25 -1.15
C SER A 109 -6.71 -12.10 -1.52
N LYS A 110 -6.87 -12.50 -2.78
CA LYS A 110 -7.95 -13.41 -3.20
C LYS A 110 -7.74 -14.86 -2.76
N SER A 111 -6.52 -15.21 -2.34
CA SER A 111 -6.22 -16.56 -1.87
C SER A 111 -6.31 -16.62 -0.34
N ASP A 112 -6.89 -17.70 0.19
CA ASP A 112 -6.99 -17.94 1.64
C ASP A 112 -5.64 -18.26 2.31
N LYS A 113 -4.55 -18.25 1.53
CA LYS A 113 -3.19 -18.48 2.02
C LYS A 113 -2.61 -17.19 2.60
N PRO A 114 -1.82 -17.26 3.68
CA PRO A 114 -1.18 -16.07 4.21
C PRO A 114 -0.18 -15.48 3.21
N ILE A 115 -0.15 -14.15 3.10
CA ILE A 115 0.56 -13.38 2.06
C ILE A 115 2.02 -13.81 1.88
N TRP A 116 2.74 -14.09 2.97
CA TRP A 116 4.16 -14.49 2.92
C TRP A 116 4.40 -15.84 2.23
N THR A 117 3.45 -16.78 2.34
CA THR A 117 3.55 -18.08 1.63
C THR A 117 3.29 -17.92 0.14
N VAL A 118 2.32 -17.08 -0.24
CA VAL A 118 1.99 -16.80 -1.64
C VAL A 118 3.13 -16.05 -2.34
N GLN A 119 3.77 -15.12 -1.64
CA GLN A 119 4.94 -14.40 -2.15
C GLN A 119 6.13 -15.33 -2.40
N ALA A 120 6.44 -16.23 -1.46
CA ALA A 120 7.51 -17.21 -1.63
C ALA A 120 7.21 -18.17 -2.81
N GLU A 121 5.97 -18.66 -2.90
CA GLU A 121 5.53 -19.51 -4.03
C GLU A 121 5.61 -18.76 -5.37
N ALA A 122 5.26 -17.47 -5.40
CA ALA A 122 5.33 -16.65 -6.61
C ALA A 122 6.77 -16.41 -7.07
N GLU A 123 7.70 -16.14 -6.13
CA GLU A 123 9.12 -15.97 -6.44
C GLU A 123 9.74 -17.28 -6.98
N GLU A 124 9.39 -18.42 -6.39
CA GLU A 124 9.82 -19.74 -6.87
C GLU A 124 9.30 -20.01 -8.28
N LYS A 125 8.02 -19.72 -8.55
CA LYS A 125 7.42 -19.85 -9.88
C LYS A 125 8.09 -18.93 -10.89
N GLU A 126 8.37 -17.68 -10.54
CA GLU A 126 9.06 -16.74 -11.42
C GLU A 126 10.49 -17.23 -11.74
N ARG A 127 11.20 -17.74 -10.73
CA ARG A 127 12.53 -18.35 -10.93
C ARG A 127 12.48 -19.55 -11.87
N GLN A 128 11.49 -20.43 -11.69
CA GLN A 128 11.27 -21.58 -12.57
C GLN A 128 10.92 -21.15 -14.00
N GLN A 129 10.05 -20.15 -14.16
CA GLN A 129 9.69 -19.60 -15.46
C GLN A 129 10.91 -18.98 -16.15
N ARG A 130 11.69 -18.15 -15.47
CA ARG A 130 12.93 -17.57 -16.00
C ARG A 130 13.92 -18.66 -16.43
N ALA A 131 14.11 -19.69 -15.60
CA ALA A 131 14.96 -20.82 -15.94
C ALA A 131 14.43 -21.63 -17.15
N SER A 132 13.11 -21.83 -17.26
CA SER A 132 12.52 -22.51 -18.42
C SER A 132 12.64 -21.69 -19.71
N VAL A 133 12.46 -20.36 -19.63
CA VAL A 133 12.61 -19.46 -20.77
C VAL A 133 14.06 -19.46 -21.24
N GLN A 134 15.03 -19.34 -20.33
CA GLN A 134 16.46 -19.42 -20.67
C GLN A 134 16.81 -20.74 -21.35
N LYS A 135 16.32 -21.87 -20.83
CA LYS A 135 16.52 -23.18 -21.47
C LYS A 135 15.88 -23.23 -22.86
N SER A 136 14.68 -22.70 -23.04
CA SER A 136 14.00 -22.66 -24.34
C SER A 136 14.75 -21.79 -25.37
N LEU A 137 15.35 -20.68 -24.92
CA LEU A 137 16.17 -19.81 -25.77
C LEU A 137 17.47 -20.51 -26.18
N ALA A 138 18.16 -21.14 -25.23
CA ALA A 138 19.37 -21.91 -25.52
C ALA A 138 19.10 -23.04 -26.53
N LEU A 139 18.01 -23.79 -26.36
CA LEU A 139 17.60 -24.83 -27.30
C LEU A 139 17.24 -24.24 -28.68
N ALA A 140 16.60 -23.07 -28.73
CA ALA A 140 16.30 -22.41 -29.99
C ALA A 140 17.58 -21.99 -30.75
N ASP A 141 18.59 -21.53 -30.02
CA ASP A 141 19.88 -21.15 -30.60
C ASP A 141 20.67 -22.38 -31.09
N GLU A 142 20.64 -23.48 -30.34
CA GLU A 142 21.23 -24.76 -30.79
C GLU A 142 20.55 -25.29 -32.06
N VAL A 143 19.22 -25.19 -32.14
CA VAL A 143 18.47 -25.60 -33.34
C VAL A 143 18.80 -24.70 -34.53
N LYS A 144 18.96 -23.38 -34.32
CA LYS A 144 19.38 -22.45 -35.38
C LYS A 144 20.80 -22.79 -35.86
N ALA A 145 21.75 -22.96 -34.95
CA ALA A 145 23.13 -23.33 -35.28
C ALA A 145 23.21 -24.66 -36.04
N ARG A 146 22.41 -25.65 -35.66
CA ARG A 146 22.33 -26.95 -36.36
C ARG A 146 21.73 -26.80 -37.76
N LYS A 147 20.70 -25.96 -37.92
CA LYS A 147 20.12 -25.66 -39.24
C LYS A 147 21.12 -24.95 -40.15
N GLU A 148 21.90 -24.02 -39.61
CA GLU A 148 22.95 -23.31 -40.33
C GLU A 148 24.08 -24.26 -40.78
N ALA A 149 24.49 -25.21 -39.93
CA ALA A 149 25.49 -26.22 -40.29
C ALA A 149 25.00 -27.13 -41.43
N MET A 150 23.78 -27.66 -41.34
CA MET A 150 23.18 -28.47 -42.42
C MET A 150 23.02 -27.68 -43.72
N ARG A 151 22.68 -26.39 -43.64
CA ARG A 151 22.55 -25.51 -44.82
C ARG A 151 23.91 -25.23 -45.48
N ARG A 152 24.97 -25.07 -44.66
CA ARG A 152 26.34 -24.88 -45.14
C ARG A 152 26.87 -26.12 -45.87
N GLU A 153 26.57 -27.31 -45.37
CA GLU A 153 26.91 -28.58 -46.02
C GLU A 153 26.12 -28.82 -47.31
N ALA A 154 24.89 -28.30 -47.40
CA ALA A 154 24.06 -28.36 -48.59
C ALA A 154 24.40 -27.31 -49.68
N GLY A 155 25.36 -26.41 -49.44
CA GLY A 155 25.84 -25.43 -50.44
C GLY A 155 24.91 -24.24 -50.72
N LEU A 156 23.94 -23.93 -49.85
CA LEU A 156 23.07 -22.76 -49.98
C LEU A 156 23.67 -21.51 -49.29
N PRO A 157 23.46 -20.29 -49.82
CA PRO A 157 23.94 -19.05 -49.20
C PRO A 157 23.25 -18.76 -47.84
N VAL A 158 24.00 -18.14 -46.92
CA VAL A 158 23.54 -17.74 -45.58
C VAL A 158 22.60 -16.53 -45.70
N GLU A 159 21.43 -16.58 -45.03
CA GLU A 159 20.53 -15.43 -44.94
C GLU A 159 21.18 -14.33 -44.09
N LYS A 160 21.20 -13.09 -44.61
CA LYS A 160 21.67 -11.89 -43.93
C LYS A 160 20.57 -11.30 -43.03
#